data_AF-Q99ZZ2-F1
#
_entry.id   AF-Q99ZZ2-F1
#
_cell.length_a   1.000
_cell.length_b   1.000
_cell.length_c   1.000
_cell.angle_alpha   90.00
_cell.angle_beta   90.00
_cell.angle_gamma   90.00
#
_symmetry.space_group_name_H-M   'P 1'
#
loop_
_entity.id
_entity.type
_entity.pdbx_description
1 polymer ?
#
loop_
_entity_poly.entity_id
_entity_poly.type
_entity_poly.pdbx_seq_one_letter_code
_entity_poly.pdbx_strand_id
1 'polypeptide(L)'
;MATYQEYKSRSNGNAYDIDGSLGAQCWDGYADYCKYLGLPYANCTNTGYAKDIWEQRHKNGILNYFDEVETMQAGDVAIFMVVAGVTPYSHVAIFDSDAGSGYGWFLGQNQGGANGAYNLVKIPYSTTYPTAFRPKVFKNAVTVIGNIGLNKGDYFIDVSAYQQADLTATCQQAGTTKTIIKVSESLAWLSDRHQQQANTSDPIGYYHFGRFGGDSNLAQREADLFLSNLPTKKVSYLVIDYEDSASADKEANTNAVIAFMDKIANAGYKPVYYSYKPFTLNNIDYQQIIAKYPNSIWIAGYPDYEVRTEPLWEFFPSMDGVRWWQFTSVGVAGGLDKNIVLLADDSSKVDIPKIDKPQSQLTFNQKLDTNTKLDNSNVPYYEATLRTDYYVESKPNASSADKEFIKAGTRVRVYEKVNGWSRINASQSDQWVEDKYLSNATQV
;
A
#
# COMPACT_ATOMS: atom_id res chain seq x y z
N MET A 1 -3.54 9.41 5.14
CA MET A 1 -3.47 9.63 6.59
C MET A 1 -4.17 8.49 7.30
N ALA A 2 -3.50 7.91 8.28
CA ALA A 2 -4.05 6.95 9.22
C ALA A 2 -5.24 7.57 9.95
N THR A 3 -6.44 7.03 9.77
CA THR A 3 -7.66 7.52 10.43
C THR A 3 -7.94 6.74 11.70
N TYR A 4 -8.67 7.36 12.63
CA TYR A 4 -9.18 6.64 13.79
C TYR A 4 -10.02 5.40 13.41
N GLN A 5 -10.83 5.48 12.34
CA GLN A 5 -11.66 4.36 11.91
C GLN A 5 -10.84 3.17 11.37
N GLU A 6 -9.77 3.46 10.64
CA GLU A 6 -8.81 2.42 10.20
C GLU A 6 -8.09 1.79 11.40
N TYR A 7 -7.68 2.60 12.39
CA TYR A 7 -7.10 2.09 13.63
C TYR A 7 -8.07 1.18 14.39
N LYS A 8 -9.31 1.66 14.61
CA LYS A 8 -10.36 0.90 15.29
C LYS A 8 -10.57 -0.46 14.64
N SER A 9 -10.67 -0.49 13.33
CA SER A 9 -10.88 -1.71 12.56
C SER A 9 -9.71 -2.69 12.66
N ARG A 10 -8.47 -2.17 12.66
CA ARG A 10 -7.25 -2.97 12.83
C ARG A 10 -7.15 -3.54 14.25
N SER A 11 -7.46 -2.72 15.25
CA SER A 11 -7.13 -3.02 16.64
C SER A 11 -8.24 -3.77 17.37
N ASN A 12 -9.51 -3.55 17.05
CA ASN A 12 -10.62 -4.20 17.76
C ASN A 12 -10.51 -5.74 17.75
N GLY A 13 -10.53 -6.35 18.93
CA GLY A 13 -10.34 -7.80 19.13
C GLY A 13 -8.88 -8.27 19.19
N ASN A 14 -7.90 -7.38 18.98
CA ASN A 14 -6.47 -7.68 19.08
C ASN A 14 -5.84 -7.05 20.34
N ALA A 15 -4.73 -7.61 20.81
CA ALA A 15 -3.97 -7.10 21.96
C ALA A 15 -2.53 -6.80 21.53
N TYR A 16 -1.98 -5.67 21.96
CA TYR A 16 -0.63 -5.26 21.61
C TYR A 16 0.16 -4.98 22.88
N ASP A 17 1.29 -5.66 23.05
CA ASP A 17 2.27 -5.45 24.12
C ASP A 17 3.47 -4.75 23.48
N ILE A 18 3.69 -3.49 23.86
CA ILE A 18 4.63 -2.59 23.17
C ILE A 18 5.99 -2.58 23.86
N ASP A 19 6.03 -2.74 25.17
CA ASP A 19 7.26 -2.68 25.96
C ASP A 19 7.67 -4.02 26.61
N GLY A 20 6.84 -5.06 26.51
CA GLY A 20 7.06 -6.38 27.11
C GLY A 20 6.85 -6.41 28.63
N SER A 21 6.37 -5.32 29.22
CA SER A 21 6.16 -5.15 30.64
C SER A 21 4.68 -5.26 30.95
N LEU A 22 4.29 -6.05 31.95
CA LEU A 22 2.90 -6.21 32.41
C LEU A 22 1.87 -6.70 31.35
N GLY A 23 2.31 -7.00 30.13
CA GLY A 23 1.50 -7.55 29.05
C GLY A 23 0.82 -6.46 28.21
N ALA A 24 -0.39 -6.72 27.74
CA ALA A 24 -1.13 -5.76 26.92
C ALA A 24 -1.98 -4.84 27.83
N GLN A 25 -1.38 -3.78 28.37
CA GLN A 25 -2.08 -2.79 29.21
C GLN A 25 -2.59 -1.58 28.42
N CYS A 26 -3.38 -0.73 29.07
CA CYS A 26 -3.99 0.44 28.45
C CYS A 26 -2.95 1.40 27.84
N TRP A 27 -1.79 1.54 28.50
CA TRP A 27 -0.69 2.33 27.98
C TRP A 27 -0.12 1.78 26.67
N ASP A 28 0.04 0.46 26.50
CA ASP A 28 0.50 -0.11 25.22
C ASP A 28 -0.48 0.15 24.11
N GLY A 29 -1.78 0.10 24.40
CA GLY A 29 -2.79 0.49 23.43
C GLY A 29 -2.61 1.94 22.98
N TYR A 30 -2.41 2.85 23.93
CA TYR A 30 -2.08 4.25 23.59
C TYR A 30 -0.78 4.36 22.78
N ALA A 31 0.27 3.65 23.15
CA ALA A 31 1.56 3.69 22.45
C ALA A 31 1.46 3.09 21.03
N ASP A 32 0.71 2.01 20.86
CA ASP A 32 0.39 1.38 19.58
C ASP A 32 -0.41 2.34 18.67
N TYR A 33 -1.38 3.08 19.24
CA TYR A 33 -2.11 4.12 18.52
C TYR A 33 -1.19 5.26 18.06
N CYS A 34 -0.30 5.73 18.92
CA CYS A 34 0.72 6.71 18.56
C CYS A 34 1.62 6.20 17.44
N LYS A 35 2.12 4.95 17.53
CA LYS A 35 2.93 4.32 16.47
C LYS A 35 2.17 4.24 15.15
N TYR A 36 0.91 3.84 15.18
CA TYR A 36 0.04 3.79 14.00
C TYR A 36 -0.12 5.18 13.33
N LEU A 37 -0.21 6.24 14.14
CA LEU A 37 -0.29 7.62 13.64
C LEU A 37 1.07 8.22 13.23
N GLY A 38 2.18 7.48 13.39
CA GLY A 38 3.52 8.00 13.17
C GLY A 38 3.96 9.05 14.20
N LEU A 39 3.40 8.99 15.41
CA LEU A 39 3.64 9.94 16.50
C LEU A 39 4.46 9.33 17.63
N PRO A 40 5.32 10.12 18.30
CA PRO A 40 5.84 9.76 19.61
C PRO A 40 4.72 9.65 20.66
N TYR A 41 4.96 8.86 21.71
CA TYR A 41 4.05 8.69 22.85
C TYR A 41 4.69 9.16 24.17
N ALA A 42 3.86 9.61 25.10
CA ALA A 42 4.30 9.99 26.44
C ALA A 42 4.37 8.76 27.38
N ASN A 43 5.40 8.70 28.22
CA ASN A 43 5.58 7.63 29.22
C ASN A 43 5.00 8.03 30.58
N CYS A 44 4.60 7.03 31.37
CA CYS A 44 4.10 7.20 32.73
C CYS A 44 5.26 7.20 33.75
N THR A 45 5.88 8.36 33.98
CA THR A 45 7.16 8.44 34.73
C THR A 45 7.05 8.83 36.20
N ASN A 46 5.88 9.24 36.69
CA ASN A 46 5.71 9.71 38.08
C ASN A 46 5.16 8.61 38.99
N THR A 47 4.00 8.08 38.64
CA THR A 47 3.30 7.04 39.40
C THR A 47 3.35 5.69 38.69
N GLY A 48 3.72 5.65 37.40
CA GLY A 48 3.69 4.45 36.57
C GLY A 48 2.31 4.15 35.99
N TYR A 49 1.32 5.03 36.18
CA TYR A 49 -0.05 4.84 35.72
C TYR A 49 -0.45 5.89 34.66
N ALA A 50 -1.47 5.56 33.87
CA ALA A 50 -1.93 6.36 32.72
C ALA A 50 -2.23 7.84 33.05
N LYS A 51 -2.66 8.15 34.28
CA LYS A 51 -2.86 9.54 34.74
C LYS A 51 -1.64 10.45 34.56
N ASP A 52 -0.42 9.89 34.62
CA ASP A 52 0.82 10.63 34.44
C ASP A 52 0.87 11.34 33.07
N ILE A 53 0.22 10.76 32.06
CA ILE A 53 0.13 11.35 30.71
C ILE A 53 -0.52 12.73 30.78
N TRP A 54 -1.58 12.89 31.58
CA TRP A 54 -2.29 14.17 31.73
C TRP A 54 -1.63 15.07 32.79
N GLU A 55 -1.28 14.51 33.95
CA GLU A 55 -0.69 15.25 35.07
C GLU A 55 0.67 15.86 34.71
N GLN A 56 1.44 15.21 33.82
CA GLN A 56 2.74 15.67 33.37
C GLN A 56 2.75 16.27 31.95
N ARG A 57 1.58 16.57 31.34
CA ARG A 57 1.46 16.96 29.92
C ARG A 57 2.36 18.12 29.48
N HIS A 58 2.69 19.03 30.39
CA HIS A 58 3.59 20.18 30.14
C HIS A 58 5.08 19.81 30.16
N LYS A 59 5.44 18.57 30.48
CA LYS A 59 6.82 18.09 30.65
C LYS A 59 7.11 16.77 29.92
N ASN A 60 6.09 15.96 29.66
CA ASN A 60 6.25 14.64 29.03
C ASN A 60 6.24 14.66 27.48
N GLY A 61 6.09 15.85 26.88
CA GLY A 61 6.18 16.04 25.42
C GLY A 61 4.89 15.81 24.63
N ILE A 62 3.78 15.37 25.26
CA ILE A 62 2.54 15.07 24.54
C ILE A 62 1.98 16.29 23.77
N LEU A 63 2.07 17.49 24.35
CA LEU A 63 1.56 18.72 23.75
C LEU A 63 2.31 19.17 22.49
N ASN A 64 3.47 18.56 22.19
CA ASN A 64 4.17 18.80 20.91
C ASN A 64 3.37 18.20 19.75
N TYR A 65 2.72 17.06 19.96
CA TYR A 65 2.06 16.26 18.91
C TYR A 65 0.54 16.20 19.03
N PHE A 66 -0.01 16.64 20.16
CA PHE A 66 -1.44 16.66 20.43
C PHE A 66 -1.89 18.05 20.85
N ASP A 67 -3.11 18.42 20.45
CA ASP A 67 -3.82 19.56 20.99
C ASP A 67 -4.65 19.13 22.20
N GLU A 68 -4.57 19.91 23.28
CA GLU A 68 -5.44 19.73 24.43
C GLU A 68 -6.84 20.30 24.09
N VAL A 69 -7.88 19.47 24.21
CA VAL A 69 -9.26 19.81 23.81
C VAL A 69 -10.26 19.54 24.93
N GLU A 70 -11.25 20.41 25.07
CA GLU A 70 -12.35 20.25 26.05
C GLU A 70 -13.51 19.42 25.48
N THR A 71 -13.75 19.51 24.17
CA THR A 71 -14.78 18.74 23.47
C THR A 71 -14.13 17.64 22.63
N MET A 72 -14.33 16.39 23.05
CA MET A 72 -13.78 15.22 22.36
C MET A 72 -14.44 14.99 20.99
N GLN A 73 -13.63 14.50 20.06
CA GLN A 73 -14.01 13.97 18.75
C GLN A 73 -13.39 12.59 18.58
N ALA A 74 -13.98 11.78 17.70
CA ALA A 74 -13.52 10.42 17.44
C ALA A 74 -12.01 10.41 17.11
N GLY A 75 -11.24 9.62 17.85
CA GLY A 75 -9.79 9.55 17.73
C GLY A 75 -9.00 10.36 18.74
N ASP A 76 -9.64 11.18 19.57
CA ASP A 76 -8.98 11.87 20.69
C ASP A 76 -8.58 10.88 21.79
N VAL A 77 -7.42 11.07 22.40
CA VAL A 77 -6.93 10.25 23.51
C VAL A 77 -7.44 10.83 24.83
N ALA A 78 -8.29 10.07 25.52
CA ALA A 78 -8.84 10.42 26.83
C ALA A 78 -8.02 9.75 27.95
N ILE A 79 -7.68 10.54 28.97
CA ILE A 79 -7.04 10.04 30.19
C ILE A 79 -8.07 10.03 31.31
N PHE A 80 -8.13 8.91 32.02
CA PHE A 80 -9.08 8.68 33.10
C PHE A 80 -8.40 8.81 34.46
N MET A 81 -9.06 9.47 35.39
CA MET A 81 -8.68 9.56 36.80
C MET A 81 -8.85 8.21 37.50
N VAL A 82 -8.38 8.13 38.75
CA VAL A 82 -8.66 6.99 39.63
C VAL A 82 -10.08 7.10 40.15
N VAL A 83 -10.98 6.22 39.69
CA VAL A 83 -12.36 6.14 40.18
C VAL A 83 -12.68 4.69 40.53
N ALA A 84 -13.02 4.46 41.80
CA ALA A 84 -13.32 3.14 42.32
C ALA A 84 -14.45 2.47 41.54
N GLY A 85 -14.24 1.21 41.13
CA GLY A 85 -15.23 0.42 40.39
C GLY A 85 -15.38 0.76 38.90
N VAL A 86 -14.67 1.77 38.39
CA VAL A 86 -14.69 2.14 36.96
C VAL A 86 -13.28 2.14 36.37
N THR A 87 -12.38 2.94 36.93
CA THR A 87 -10.97 3.07 36.52
C THR A 87 -10.06 3.05 37.76
N PRO A 88 -9.95 1.91 38.47
CA PRO A 88 -9.33 1.85 39.80
C PRO A 88 -7.83 2.18 39.83
N TYR A 89 -7.15 2.17 38.67
CA TYR A 89 -5.71 2.44 38.54
C TYR A 89 -5.41 3.55 37.53
N SER A 90 -6.37 4.46 37.28
CA SER A 90 -6.41 5.33 36.09
C SER A 90 -6.45 4.52 34.79
N HIS A 91 -6.71 5.18 33.66
CA HIS A 91 -6.80 4.50 32.37
C HIS A 91 -6.49 5.46 31.22
N VAL A 92 -6.19 4.92 30.04
CA VAL A 92 -6.11 5.67 28.79
C VAL A 92 -6.86 4.90 27.70
N ALA A 93 -7.68 5.60 26.94
CA ALA A 93 -8.42 5.04 25.82
C ALA A 93 -8.69 6.12 24.76
N ILE A 94 -9.14 5.70 23.58
CA ILE A 94 -9.41 6.58 22.46
C ILE A 94 -10.92 6.79 22.38
N PHE A 95 -11.35 8.05 22.37
CA PHE A 95 -12.76 8.40 22.27
C PHE A 95 -13.31 7.96 20.90
N ASP A 96 -14.41 7.22 20.91
CA ASP A 96 -15.07 6.72 19.70
C ASP A 96 -16.25 7.60 19.30
N SER A 97 -17.18 7.79 20.24
CA SER A 97 -18.44 8.49 20.01
C SER A 97 -19.10 8.86 21.34
N ASP A 98 -19.93 9.91 21.31
CA ASP A 98 -20.77 10.25 22.46
C ASP A 98 -21.85 9.17 22.64
N ALA A 99 -22.02 8.68 23.87
CA ALA A 99 -22.98 7.64 24.20
C ALA A 99 -24.26 8.19 24.87
N GLY A 100 -24.40 9.52 24.91
CA GLY A 100 -25.46 10.23 25.62
C GLY A 100 -25.35 10.15 27.14
N SER A 101 -26.13 10.99 27.81
CA SER A 101 -26.37 10.94 29.27
C SER A 101 -25.09 11.01 30.13
N GLY A 102 -24.05 11.72 29.68
CA GLY A 102 -22.80 11.88 30.42
C GLY A 102 -21.79 10.73 30.23
N TYR A 103 -21.94 9.92 29.18
CA TYR A 103 -21.05 8.81 28.85
C TYR A 103 -20.47 8.95 27.45
N GLY A 104 -19.26 8.40 27.27
CA GLY A 104 -18.65 8.19 25.97
C GLY A 104 -18.41 6.70 25.70
N TRP A 105 -18.32 6.35 24.42
CA TRP A 105 -17.73 5.09 23.98
C TRP A 105 -16.23 5.27 23.80
N PHE A 106 -15.45 4.36 24.37
CA PHE A 106 -13.99 4.42 24.34
C PHE A 106 -13.41 3.11 23.84
N LEU A 107 -12.59 3.21 22.79
CA LEU A 107 -11.79 2.13 22.27
C LEU A 107 -10.48 2.06 23.05
N GLY A 108 -10.22 0.94 23.71
CA GLY A 108 -8.99 0.72 24.47
C GLY A 108 -8.79 -0.76 24.75
N GLN A 109 -7.59 -1.13 25.16
CA GLN A 109 -7.29 -2.47 25.67
C GLN A 109 -7.24 -2.46 27.20
N ASN A 110 -7.26 -3.64 27.83
CA ASN A 110 -7.33 -3.80 29.28
C ASN A 110 -8.58 -3.15 29.94
N GLN A 111 -9.70 -3.08 29.21
CA GLN A 111 -10.96 -2.47 29.70
C GLN A 111 -11.99 -3.50 30.19
N GLY A 112 -11.75 -4.79 29.95
CA GLY A 112 -12.63 -5.91 30.32
C GLY A 112 -11.94 -6.99 31.15
N GLY A 113 -10.73 -6.71 31.66
CA GLY A 113 -9.87 -7.65 32.39
C GLY A 113 -8.40 -7.47 32.01
N ALA A 114 -7.50 -7.89 32.92
CA ALA A 114 -6.05 -7.83 32.71
C ALA A 114 -5.65 -8.48 31.38
N ASN A 115 -4.80 -7.80 30.58
CA ASN A 115 -4.38 -8.22 29.24
C ASN A 115 -5.52 -8.37 28.22
N GLY A 116 -6.69 -7.76 28.49
CA GLY A 116 -7.82 -7.79 27.59
C GLY A 116 -7.51 -7.11 26.27
N ALA A 117 -7.87 -7.75 25.16
CA ALA A 117 -7.80 -7.16 23.83
C ALA A 117 -8.58 -5.83 23.74
N TYR A 118 -8.27 -5.05 22.71
CA TYR A 118 -9.01 -3.87 22.34
C TYR A 118 -10.50 -4.16 22.19
N ASN A 119 -11.32 -3.36 22.86
CA ASN A 119 -12.77 -3.39 22.76
C ASN A 119 -13.35 -1.98 22.93
N LEU A 120 -14.63 -1.82 22.60
CA LEU A 120 -15.39 -0.61 22.94
C LEU A 120 -16.01 -0.79 24.32
N VAL A 121 -15.77 0.14 25.24
CA VAL A 121 -16.41 0.18 26.55
C VAL A 121 -17.07 1.54 26.76
N LYS A 122 -18.28 1.52 27.32
CA LYS A 122 -19.02 2.73 27.71
C LYS A 122 -18.51 3.18 29.07
N ILE A 123 -17.93 4.37 29.15
CA ILE A 123 -17.31 4.91 30.38
C ILE A 123 -17.89 6.33 30.65
N PRO A 124 -18.23 6.69 31.90
CA PRO A 124 -18.76 8.01 32.22
C PRO A 124 -17.70 9.12 32.13
N TYR A 125 -18.05 10.27 31.56
CA TYR A 125 -17.15 11.43 31.47
C TYR A 125 -16.69 11.96 32.83
N SER A 126 -17.44 11.70 33.90
CA SER A 126 -17.04 12.06 35.27
C SER A 126 -15.74 11.36 35.74
N THR A 127 -15.26 10.39 34.97
CA THR A 127 -14.01 9.67 35.24
C THR A 127 -12.84 10.16 34.41
N THR A 128 -13.06 11.02 33.41
CA THR A 128 -11.98 11.62 32.60
C THR A 128 -11.44 12.87 33.27
N TYR A 129 -10.17 13.22 32.98
CA TYR A 129 -9.71 14.58 33.22
C TYR A 129 -10.52 15.60 32.39
N PRO A 130 -10.48 16.91 32.72
CA PRO A 130 -11.29 17.93 32.03
C PRO A 130 -11.00 18.08 30.52
N THR A 131 -9.85 17.60 30.06
CA THR A 131 -9.40 17.73 28.67
C THR A 131 -8.88 16.39 28.15
N ALA A 132 -8.95 16.23 26.83
CA ALA A 132 -8.40 15.12 26.08
C ALA A 132 -7.31 15.61 25.11
N PHE A 133 -6.63 14.68 24.46
CA PHE A 133 -5.53 14.97 23.53
C PHE A 133 -5.93 14.60 22.10
N ARG A 134 -6.15 15.60 21.25
CA ARG A 134 -6.39 15.41 19.82
C ARG A 134 -5.07 15.32 19.06
N PRO A 135 -4.78 14.23 18.32
CA PRO A 135 -3.60 14.17 17.47
C PRO A 135 -3.56 15.34 16.49
N LYS A 136 -2.47 16.12 16.47
CA LYS A 136 -2.33 17.26 15.54
C LYS A 136 -2.33 16.82 14.08
N VAL A 137 -1.97 15.57 13.80
CA VAL A 137 -2.09 14.97 12.47
C VAL A 137 -3.52 15.01 11.95
N PHE A 138 -4.54 15.01 12.81
CA PHE A 138 -5.94 15.12 12.41
C PHE A 138 -6.37 16.54 12.03
N LYS A 139 -5.66 17.59 12.46
CA LYS A 139 -5.99 18.98 12.05
C LYS A 139 -5.80 19.24 10.56
N ASN A 140 -4.97 18.44 9.90
CA ASN A 140 -4.73 18.59 8.46
C ASN A 140 -5.65 17.69 7.63
N ALA A 141 -6.42 16.77 8.21
CA ALA A 141 -7.27 15.87 7.45
C ALA A 141 -8.26 16.65 6.57
N VAL A 142 -8.18 16.45 5.26
CA VAL A 142 -9.10 17.09 4.31
C VAL A 142 -10.49 16.50 4.50
N THR A 143 -11.44 17.30 4.99
CA THR A 143 -12.85 16.91 5.02
C THR A 143 -13.41 16.91 3.59
N VAL A 144 -13.53 15.71 3.01
CA VAL A 144 -14.16 15.50 1.70
C VAL A 144 -15.67 15.34 1.90
N ILE A 145 -16.49 16.20 1.28
CA ILE A 145 -17.95 16.11 1.29
C ILE A 145 -18.40 15.57 -0.08
N GLY A 146 -18.87 14.32 -0.12
CA GLY A 146 -19.28 13.61 -1.35
C GLY A 146 -18.16 12.77 -1.99
N ASN A 147 -18.52 11.66 -2.67
CA ASN A 147 -17.61 10.69 -3.34
C ASN A 147 -16.47 10.13 -2.46
N ILE A 148 -16.82 9.72 -1.24
CA ILE A 148 -15.87 9.34 -0.17
C ILE A 148 -15.60 7.83 -0.04
N GLY A 149 -16.25 6.97 -0.84
CA GLY A 149 -16.10 5.53 -0.72
C GLY A 149 -15.73 4.87 -2.04
N LEU A 150 -14.54 4.28 -2.08
CA LEU A 150 -14.23 3.18 -2.99
C LEU A 150 -14.57 1.87 -2.30
N ASN A 151 -15.48 1.10 -2.88
CA ASN A 151 -15.76 -0.26 -2.48
C ASN A 151 -14.85 -1.21 -3.25
N LYS A 152 -14.57 -2.37 -2.66
CA LYS A 152 -13.91 -3.46 -3.39
C LYS A 152 -14.73 -3.83 -4.63
N GLY A 153 -14.06 -3.93 -5.77
CA GLY A 153 -14.68 -4.21 -7.07
C GLY A 153 -15.14 -2.95 -7.83
N ASP A 154 -15.05 -1.77 -7.24
CA ASP A 154 -15.31 -0.53 -7.99
C ASP A 154 -14.26 -0.34 -9.09
N TYR A 155 -14.73 0.18 -10.23
CA TYR A 155 -13.88 0.62 -11.34
C TYR A 155 -13.64 2.13 -11.28
N PHE A 156 -12.43 2.54 -11.63
CA PHE A 156 -12.08 3.93 -11.93
C PHE A 156 -11.13 3.99 -13.13
N ILE A 157 -11.05 5.15 -13.77
CA ILE A 157 -10.09 5.42 -14.83
C ILE A 157 -9.06 6.44 -14.35
N ASP A 158 -7.85 6.39 -14.86
CA ASP A 158 -6.90 7.48 -14.71
C ASP A 158 -6.70 8.19 -16.05
N VAL A 159 -6.53 9.51 -15.98
CA VAL A 159 -6.57 10.38 -17.15
C VAL A 159 -5.57 11.51 -17.01
N SER A 160 -5.10 12.00 -18.16
CA SER A 160 -4.15 13.10 -18.24
C SER A 160 -4.50 14.04 -19.38
N ALA A 161 -3.53 14.86 -19.82
CA ALA A 161 -3.65 15.68 -21.01
C ALA A 161 -3.82 14.86 -22.31
N TYR A 162 -3.63 13.53 -22.28
CA TYR A 162 -3.95 12.65 -23.42
C TYR A 162 -5.47 12.56 -23.67
N GLN A 163 -6.29 12.62 -22.63
CA GLN A 163 -7.75 12.61 -22.75
C GLN A 163 -8.31 14.03 -22.85
N GLN A 164 -9.52 14.16 -23.40
CA GLN A 164 -10.23 15.44 -23.53
C GLN A 164 -10.39 16.14 -22.17
N ALA A 165 -10.55 17.48 -22.21
CA ALA A 165 -10.81 18.25 -21.00
C ALA A 165 -12.18 17.93 -20.37
N ASP A 166 -13.20 17.73 -21.22
CA ASP A 166 -14.50 17.21 -20.80
C ASP A 166 -14.50 15.69 -20.85
N LEU A 167 -14.70 15.05 -19.70
CA LEU A 167 -14.67 13.59 -19.55
C LEU A 167 -16.05 12.93 -19.64
N THR A 168 -17.13 13.68 -19.91
CA THR A 168 -18.49 13.12 -19.89
C THR A 168 -18.61 11.89 -20.81
N ALA A 169 -18.13 12.01 -22.05
CA ALA A 169 -18.15 10.91 -23.01
C ALA A 169 -17.17 9.77 -22.62
N THR A 170 -15.98 10.12 -22.13
CA THR A 170 -14.98 9.14 -21.67
C THR A 170 -15.51 8.30 -20.52
N CYS A 171 -16.13 8.93 -19.52
CA CYS A 171 -16.74 8.27 -18.37
C CYS A 171 -17.89 7.37 -18.79
N GLN A 172 -18.73 7.84 -19.72
CA GLN A 172 -19.83 7.04 -20.27
C GLN A 172 -19.31 5.77 -20.97
N GLN A 173 -18.24 5.88 -21.78
CA GLN A 173 -17.63 4.73 -22.45
C GLN A 173 -16.93 3.78 -21.47
N ALA A 174 -16.28 4.32 -20.44
CA ALA A 174 -15.60 3.52 -19.42
C ALA A 174 -16.56 2.80 -18.46
N GLY A 175 -17.82 3.26 -18.37
CA GLY A 175 -18.82 2.74 -17.43
C GLY A 175 -18.59 3.19 -15.98
N THR A 176 -17.82 4.25 -15.76
CA THR A 176 -17.54 4.83 -14.44
C THR A 176 -17.26 6.32 -14.57
N THR A 177 -17.70 7.10 -13.58
CA THR A 177 -17.35 8.52 -13.44
C THR A 177 -16.17 8.72 -12.49
N LYS A 178 -15.71 7.67 -11.80
CA LYS A 178 -14.61 7.75 -10.84
C LYS A 178 -13.29 7.92 -11.56
N THR A 179 -12.51 8.93 -11.17
CA THR A 179 -11.26 9.29 -11.84
C THR A 179 -10.08 9.52 -10.89
N ILE A 180 -8.86 9.23 -11.38
CA ILE A 180 -7.61 9.80 -10.87
C ILE A 180 -6.99 10.67 -11.96
N ILE A 181 -6.76 11.96 -11.70
CA ILE A 181 -6.42 12.92 -12.76
C ILE A 181 -4.99 13.46 -12.61
N LYS A 182 -4.23 13.50 -13.71
CA LYS A 182 -2.88 14.10 -13.74
C LYS A 182 -2.95 15.60 -13.52
N VAL A 183 -2.20 16.10 -12.54
CA VAL A 183 -2.10 17.53 -12.27
C VAL A 183 -0.76 18.09 -12.75
N SER A 184 0.34 17.42 -12.42
CA SER A 184 1.69 17.96 -12.66
C SER A 184 2.71 16.88 -12.99
N GLU A 185 3.84 17.31 -13.57
CA GLU A 185 5.01 16.48 -13.84
C GLU A 185 6.28 17.32 -13.65
N SER A 186 7.24 16.77 -12.90
CA SER A 186 8.43 17.51 -12.47
C SER A 186 8.09 18.86 -11.82
N LEU A 187 8.99 19.83 -11.95
CA LEU A 187 8.76 21.24 -11.65
C LEU A 187 8.35 22.07 -12.86
N ALA A 188 8.20 21.44 -14.02
CA ALA A 188 8.18 22.13 -15.32
C ALA A 188 6.86 22.00 -16.07
N TRP A 189 5.95 21.12 -15.65
CA TRP A 189 4.72 20.87 -16.39
C TRP A 189 3.49 20.79 -15.48
N LEU A 190 2.43 21.47 -15.90
CA LEU A 190 1.10 21.43 -15.31
C LEU A 190 0.11 21.07 -16.42
N SER A 191 -0.85 20.21 -16.09
CA SER A 191 -1.95 19.89 -17.00
C SER A 191 -2.83 21.12 -17.19
N ASP A 192 -3.16 21.49 -18.43
CA ASP A 192 -4.17 22.52 -18.72
C ASP A 192 -5.61 21.98 -18.62
N ARG A 193 -5.78 20.67 -18.42
CA ARG A 193 -7.08 19.98 -18.42
C ARG A 193 -7.60 19.59 -17.04
N HIS A 194 -6.71 19.46 -16.05
CA HIS A 194 -7.01 18.86 -14.74
C HIS A 194 -8.26 19.44 -14.06
N GLN A 195 -8.47 20.76 -14.11
CA GLN A 195 -9.64 21.40 -13.50
C GLN A 195 -10.95 21.04 -14.21
N GLN A 196 -10.97 21.03 -15.54
CA GLN A 196 -12.19 20.69 -16.29
C GLN A 196 -12.48 19.18 -16.24
N GLN A 197 -11.43 18.36 -16.22
CA GLN A 197 -11.54 16.92 -15.99
C GLN A 197 -12.14 16.64 -14.61
N ALA A 198 -11.71 17.36 -13.57
CA ALA A 198 -12.30 17.26 -12.24
C ALA A 198 -13.76 17.73 -12.24
N ASN A 199 -14.10 18.82 -12.94
CA ASN A 199 -15.46 19.34 -13.00
C ASN A 199 -16.45 18.34 -13.61
N THR A 200 -16.03 17.61 -14.65
CA THR A 200 -16.87 16.72 -15.48
C THR A 200 -16.79 15.24 -15.11
N SER A 201 -16.16 14.92 -13.99
CA SER A 201 -16.08 13.56 -13.43
C SER A 201 -16.20 13.58 -11.91
N ASP A 202 -16.06 12.41 -11.29
CA ASP A 202 -16.09 12.17 -9.85
C ASP A 202 -14.68 11.79 -9.36
N PRO A 203 -13.74 12.73 -9.25
CA PRO A 203 -12.37 12.42 -8.88
C PRO A 203 -12.31 11.83 -7.47
N ILE A 204 -11.64 10.69 -7.35
CA ILE A 204 -11.28 10.03 -6.09
C ILE A 204 -9.85 10.38 -5.67
N GLY A 205 -9.05 10.86 -6.63
CA GLY A 205 -7.70 11.33 -6.38
C GLY A 205 -7.12 12.13 -7.53
N TYR A 206 -5.91 12.62 -7.30
CA TYR A 206 -5.07 13.28 -8.30
C TYR A 206 -3.68 12.65 -8.30
N TYR A 207 -2.95 12.76 -9.40
CA TYR A 207 -1.58 12.24 -9.45
C TYR A 207 -0.56 13.23 -10.02
N HIS A 208 0.68 13.02 -9.61
CA HIS A 208 1.87 13.72 -10.06
C HIS A 208 2.86 12.72 -10.64
N PHE A 209 3.39 13.01 -11.84
CA PHE A 209 4.46 12.20 -12.45
C PHE A 209 5.83 12.69 -11.98
N GLY A 210 6.49 11.88 -11.16
CA GLY A 210 7.76 12.22 -10.51
C GLY A 210 8.94 12.21 -11.46
N ARG A 211 9.80 13.23 -11.39
CA ARG A 211 11.09 13.31 -12.10
C ARG A 211 12.29 13.51 -11.17
N PHE A 212 12.08 13.29 -9.87
CA PHE A 212 13.06 13.58 -8.83
C PHE A 212 14.14 12.50 -8.62
N GLY A 213 14.00 11.32 -9.22
CA GLY A 213 14.93 10.20 -9.04
C GLY A 213 15.13 9.84 -7.56
N GLY A 214 16.36 9.93 -7.07
CA GLY A 214 16.72 9.69 -5.65
C GLY A 214 16.85 10.95 -4.79
N ASP A 215 16.51 12.14 -5.32
CA ASP A 215 16.68 13.41 -4.60
C ASP A 215 15.43 13.75 -3.77
N SER A 216 15.54 13.60 -2.45
CA SER A 216 14.45 13.90 -1.51
C SER A 216 14.07 15.39 -1.44
N ASN A 217 15.00 16.31 -1.69
CA ASN A 217 14.69 17.74 -1.70
C ASN A 217 13.92 18.12 -2.97
N LEU A 218 14.29 17.55 -4.11
CA LEU A 218 13.55 17.73 -5.35
C LEU A 218 12.15 17.11 -5.24
N ALA A 219 12.04 15.91 -4.66
CA ALA A 219 10.76 15.25 -4.40
C ALA A 219 9.82 16.13 -3.56
N GLN A 220 10.33 16.75 -2.50
CA GLN A 220 9.55 17.69 -1.69
C GLN A 220 9.07 18.91 -2.48
N ARG A 221 9.90 19.46 -3.37
CA ARG A 221 9.52 20.60 -4.22
C ARG A 221 8.48 20.22 -5.28
N GLU A 222 8.61 19.03 -5.86
CA GLU A 222 7.61 18.50 -6.80
C GLU A 222 6.25 18.28 -6.09
N ALA A 223 6.27 17.77 -4.86
CA ALA A 223 5.07 17.66 -4.03
C ALA A 223 4.46 19.04 -3.71
N ASP A 224 5.28 20.05 -3.40
CA ASP A 224 4.80 21.41 -3.13
C ASP A 224 4.14 22.03 -4.37
N LEU A 225 4.70 21.81 -5.58
CA LEU A 225 4.08 22.23 -6.84
C LEU A 225 2.73 21.52 -7.05
N PHE A 226 2.70 20.20 -6.84
CA PHE A 226 1.49 19.40 -6.99
C PHE A 226 0.37 19.87 -6.05
N LEU A 227 0.67 20.01 -4.75
CA LEU A 227 -0.28 20.47 -3.74
C LEU A 227 -0.84 21.87 -4.01
N SER A 228 -0.01 22.76 -4.57
CA SER A 228 -0.40 24.14 -4.88
C SER A 228 -1.29 24.27 -6.12
N ASN A 229 -1.41 23.21 -6.94
CA ASN A 229 -2.14 23.21 -8.22
C ASN A 229 -3.26 22.16 -8.26
N LEU A 230 -3.73 21.66 -7.11
CA LEU A 230 -4.86 20.74 -7.07
C LEU A 230 -6.15 21.41 -7.57
N PRO A 231 -7.03 20.69 -8.28
CA PRO A 231 -8.36 21.20 -8.61
C PRO A 231 -9.18 21.60 -7.38
N THR A 232 -10.22 22.39 -7.62
CA THR A 232 -11.15 22.85 -6.57
C THR A 232 -11.90 21.71 -5.87
N LYS A 233 -12.22 20.62 -6.57
CA LYS A 233 -12.85 19.43 -5.96
C LYS A 233 -11.85 18.73 -5.04
N LYS A 234 -12.18 18.66 -3.76
CA LYS A 234 -11.37 17.95 -2.76
C LYS A 234 -11.53 16.43 -2.91
N VAL A 235 -10.45 15.71 -2.66
CA VAL A 235 -10.33 14.26 -2.82
C VAL A 235 -9.63 13.65 -1.63
N SER A 236 -9.77 12.34 -1.46
CA SER A 236 -9.12 11.59 -0.38
C SER A 236 -7.66 11.26 -0.69
N TYR A 237 -7.36 10.94 -1.96
CA TYR A 237 -6.09 10.35 -2.36
C TYR A 237 -5.26 11.28 -3.23
N LEU A 238 -3.96 11.34 -2.96
CA LEU A 238 -3.00 11.92 -3.89
C LEU A 238 -1.92 10.88 -4.18
N VAL A 239 -1.56 10.75 -5.45
CA VAL A 239 -0.71 9.69 -5.96
C VAL A 239 0.63 10.27 -6.40
N ILE A 240 1.71 9.62 -5.98
CA ILE A 240 3.01 9.75 -6.65
C ILE A 240 3.12 8.65 -7.70
N ASP A 241 3.16 9.06 -8.96
CA ASP A 241 3.48 8.20 -10.09
C ASP A 241 5.01 8.20 -10.27
N TYR A 242 5.64 7.08 -9.91
CA TYR A 242 7.10 6.91 -9.94
C TYR A 242 7.46 5.65 -10.73
N GLU A 243 7.56 5.82 -12.04
CA GLU A 243 7.80 4.75 -13.01
C GLU A 243 8.95 5.05 -13.98
N ASP A 244 9.65 6.16 -13.76
CA ASP A 244 10.78 6.61 -14.58
C ASP A 244 11.79 7.40 -13.73
N SER A 245 12.95 7.72 -14.30
CA SER A 245 13.96 8.62 -13.76
C SER A 245 14.58 8.18 -12.42
N ALA A 246 14.42 6.90 -12.06
CA ALA A 246 15.06 6.32 -10.88
C ALA A 246 16.58 6.49 -10.93
N SER A 247 17.17 6.86 -9.79
CA SER A 247 18.62 6.82 -9.64
C SER A 247 19.11 5.38 -9.48
N ALA A 248 20.42 5.17 -9.59
CA ALA A 248 21.03 3.86 -9.33
C ALA A 248 20.95 3.43 -7.85
N ASP A 249 20.67 4.36 -6.93
CA ASP A 249 20.56 4.09 -5.51
C ASP A 249 19.10 3.84 -5.12
N LYS A 250 18.79 2.56 -4.91
CA LYS A 250 17.45 2.10 -4.50
C LYS A 250 16.98 2.72 -3.19
N GLU A 251 17.89 2.92 -2.22
CA GLU A 251 17.54 3.48 -0.92
C GLU A 251 17.28 5.00 -1.05
N ALA A 252 18.08 5.71 -1.85
CA ALA A 252 17.82 7.11 -2.15
C ALA A 252 16.48 7.33 -2.87
N ASN A 253 16.15 6.48 -3.85
CA ASN A 253 14.85 6.49 -4.53
C ASN A 253 13.70 6.29 -3.53
N THR A 254 13.84 5.31 -2.64
CA THR A 254 12.83 4.98 -1.61
C THR A 254 12.62 6.17 -0.66
N ASN A 255 13.70 6.77 -0.18
CA ASN A 255 13.66 7.96 0.68
C ASN A 255 13.01 9.16 -0.03
N ALA A 256 13.29 9.37 -1.31
CA ALA A 256 12.70 10.45 -2.08
C ALA A 256 11.18 10.27 -2.28
N VAL A 257 10.74 9.04 -2.60
CA VAL A 257 9.31 8.70 -2.68
C VAL A 257 8.62 8.90 -1.33
N ILE A 258 9.22 8.44 -0.23
CA ILE A 258 8.68 8.63 1.12
C ILE A 258 8.59 10.13 1.46
N ALA A 259 9.59 10.94 1.11
CA ALA A 259 9.57 12.38 1.34
C ALA A 259 8.44 13.08 0.56
N PHE A 260 8.14 12.65 -0.67
CA PHE A 260 6.99 13.12 -1.43
C PHE A 260 5.67 12.73 -0.75
N MET A 261 5.53 11.46 -0.35
CA MET A 261 4.34 10.95 0.33
C MET A 261 4.14 11.60 1.70
N ASP A 262 5.20 11.98 2.41
CA ASP A 262 5.15 12.74 3.65
C ASP A 262 4.53 14.11 3.45
N LYS A 263 4.90 14.83 2.37
CA LYS A 263 4.28 16.11 2.03
C LYS A 263 2.77 15.97 1.81
N ILE A 264 2.36 14.94 1.07
CA ILE A 264 0.95 14.61 0.85
C ILE A 264 0.23 14.33 2.17
N ALA A 265 0.80 13.46 3.02
CA ALA A 265 0.21 13.08 4.29
C ALA A 265 0.09 14.29 5.24
N ASN A 266 1.15 15.10 5.32
CA ASN A 266 1.17 16.33 6.11
C ASN A 266 0.16 17.36 5.62
N ALA A 267 -0.13 17.40 4.32
CA ALA A 267 -1.14 18.28 3.72
C ALA A 267 -2.58 17.76 3.87
N GLY A 268 -2.78 16.60 4.49
CA GLY A 268 -4.12 16.12 4.82
C GLY A 268 -4.66 14.93 4.04
N TYR A 269 -3.90 14.45 3.07
CA TYR A 269 -4.40 13.47 2.09
C TYR A 269 -3.89 12.05 2.41
N LYS A 270 -4.43 11.05 1.70
CA LYS A 270 -3.92 9.68 1.71
C LYS A 270 -2.91 9.50 0.56
N PRO A 271 -1.59 9.37 0.86
CA PRO A 271 -0.60 9.14 -0.18
C PRO A 271 -0.72 7.73 -0.74
N VAL A 272 -0.56 7.61 -2.05
CA VAL A 272 -0.52 6.35 -2.79
C VAL A 272 0.70 6.36 -3.69
N TYR A 273 1.46 5.26 -3.71
CA TYR A 273 2.55 5.04 -4.64
C TYR A 273 2.03 4.28 -5.86
N TYR A 274 2.22 4.84 -7.05
CA TYR A 274 1.93 4.20 -8.32
C TYR A 274 3.20 3.86 -9.10
N SER A 275 3.22 2.65 -9.67
CA SER A 275 4.27 2.16 -10.58
C SER A 275 3.86 0.83 -11.22
N TYR A 276 4.80 0.11 -11.81
CA TYR A 276 4.65 -1.28 -12.25
C TYR A 276 5.68 -2.21 -11.59
N LYS A 277 5.31 -3.48 -11.40
CA LYS A 277 6.02 -4.41 -10.49
C LYS A 277 7.52 -4.57 -10.78
N PRO A 278 7.97 -4.83 -12.02
CA PRO A 278 9.40 -4.90 -12.34
C PRO A 278 10.19 -3.65 -11.94
N PHE A 279 9.66 -2.45 -12.21
CA PHE A 279 10.33 -1.20 -11.87
C PHE A 279 10.43 -1.02 -10.36
N THR A 280 9.32 -1.24 -9.64
CA THR A 280 9.32 -1.15 -8.18
C THR A 280 10.35 -2.08 -7.57
N LEU A 281 10.38 -3.37 -7.96
CA LEU A 281 11.33 -4.34 -7.40
C LEU A 281 12.79 -4.02 -7.73
N ASN A 282 13.05 -3.40 -8.88
CA ASN A 282 14.40 -3.01 -9.28
C ASN A 282 14.88 -1.72 -8.59
N ASN A 283 13.99 -0.77 -8.35
CA ASN A 283 14.38 0.61 -8.02
C ASN A 283 13.95 1.09 -6.63
N ILE A 284 13.02 0.39 -5.96
CA ILE A 284 12.40 0.83 -4.71
C ILE A 284 12.36 -0.32 -3.69
N ASP A 285 12.64 -0.02 -2.44
CA ASP A 285 12.29 -0.89 -1.31
C ASP A 285 10.87 -0.58 -0.82
N TYR A 286 9.89 -1.12 -1.53
CA TYR A 286 8.48 -0.78 -1.30
C TYR A 286 7.96 -1.24 0.07
N GLN A 287 8.67 -2.16 0.74
CA GLN A 287 8.33 -2.61 2.08
C GLN A 287 8.43 -1.45 3.09
N GLN A 288 9.41 -0.55 2.91
CA GLN A 288 9.51 0.66 3.73
C GLN A 288 8.35 1.63 3.49
N ILE A 289 7.89 1.74 2.24
CA ILE A 289 6.72 2.55 1.89
C ILE A 289 5.47 2.02 2.60
N ILE A 290 5.19 0.71 2.51
CA ILE A 290 3.97 0.14 3.11
C ILE A 290 4.05 0.00 4.62
N ALA A 291 5.26 -0.09 5.20
CA ALA A 291 5.46 -0.01 6.64
C ALA A 291 5.02 1.36 7.19
N LYS A 292 5.29 2.45 6.45
CA LYS A 292 4.90 3.80 6.83
C LYS A 292 3.47 4.16 6.41
N TYR A 293 3.06 3.71 5.23
CA TYR A 293 1.73 3.93 4.66
C TYR A 293 1.11 2.59 4.26
N PRO A 294 0.47 1.87 5.19
CA PRO A 294 -0.15 0.58 4.89
C PRO A 294 -1.18 0.69 3.77
N ASN A 295 -1.24 -0.34 2.91
CA ASN A 295 -2.22 -0.43 1.81
C ASN A 295 -2.21 0.80 0.87
N SER A 296 -1.01 1.25 0.48
CA SER A 296 -0.79 2.46 -0.31
C SER A 296 -0.25 2.20 -1.71
N ILE A 297 -0.22 0.96 -2.19
CA ILE A 297 0.29 0.63 -3.53
C ILE A 297 -0.87 0.63 -4.54
N TRP A 298 -0.73 1.40 -5.60
CA TRP A 298 -1.47 1.25 -6.85
C TRP A 298 -0.50 0.70 -7.89
N ILE A 299 -0.79 -0.45 -8.48
CA ILE A 299 0.18 -1.13 -9.34
C ILE A 299 -0.39 -1.37 -10.74
N ALA A 300 0.42 -1.12 -11.77
CA ALA A 300 0.11 -1.48 -13.13
C ALA A 300 0.63 -2.88 -13.48
N GLY A 301 -0.18 -3.61 -14.25
CA GLY A 301 0.18 -4.91 -14.81
C GLY A 301 -0.89 -5.35 -15.80
N TYR A 302 -0.50 -5.47 -17.06
CA TYR A 302 -1.41 -5.77 -18.16
C TYR A 302 -1.04 -7.11 -18.80
N PRO A 303 -2.02 -7.96 -19.15
CA PRO A 303 -1.77 -9.19 -19.90
C PRO A 303 -1.32 -8.91 -21.35
N ASP A 304 -1.87 -7.85 -21.94
CA ASP A 304 -1.73 -7.46 -23.33
C ASP A 304 -2.21 -6.00 -23.50
N TYR A 305 -2.28 -5.55 -24.75
CA TYR A 305 -2.76 -4.22 -25.16
C TYR A 305 -4.03 -4.32 -26.01
N GLU A 306 -4.85 -5.34 -25.77
CA GLU A 306 -6.16 -5.51 -26.40
C GLU A 306 -7.26 -4.79 -25.60
N VAL A 307 -8.38 -4.48 -26.25
CA VAL A 307 -9.50 -3.83 -25.56
C VAL A 307 -10.02 -4.72 -24.42
N ARG A 308 -9.94 -4.22 -23.19
CA ARG A 308 -10.21 -4.99 -21.98
C ARG A 308 -11.08 -4.24 -20.98
N THR A 309 -12.31 -4.68 -20.81
CA THR A 309 -13.23 -4.03 -19.86
C THR A 309 -13.18 -4.62 -18.45
N GLU A 310 -12.64 -5.83 -18.29
CA GLU A 310 -12.58 -6.59 -17.03
C GLU A 310 -11.17 -7.15 -16.76
N PRO A 311 -10.75 -7.30 -15.50
CA PRO A 311 -9.44 -7.82 -15.13
C PRO A 311 -9.25 -9.31 -15.44
N LEU A 312 -8.04 -9.70 -15.87
CA LEU A 312 -7.59 -11.09 -15.91
C LEU A 312 -6.77 -11.41 -14.66
N TRP A 313 -7.42 -11.95 -13.64
CA TRP A 313 -6.82 -12.15 -12.31
C TRP A 313 -5.51 -12.96 -12.29
N GLU A 314 -5.29 -13.84 -13.28
CA GLU A 314 -4.04 -14.59 -13.43
C GLU A 314 -2.81 -13.72 -13.75
N PHE A 315 -3.03 -12.48 -14.20
CA PHE A 315 -2.00 -11.47 -14.46
C PHE A 315 -1.91 -10.42 -13.35
N PHE A 316 -2.66 -10.57 -12.26
CA PHE A 316 -2.59 -9.64 -11.14
C PHE A 316 -1.14 -9.55 -10.61
N PRO A 317 -0.51 -8.36 -10.61
CA PRO A 317 0.87 -8.19 -10.15
C PRO A 317 0.94 -8.26 -8.60
N SER A 318 0.83 -9.48 -8.06
CA SER A 318 0.78 -9.73 -6.62
C SER A 318 1.98 -9.10 -5.90
N MET A 319 1.70 -8.16 -4.99
CA MET A 319 2.62 -7.47 -4.10
C MET A 319 1.89 -7.15 -2.80
N ASP A 320 2.62 -6.99 -1.69
CA ASP A 320 2.02 -6.59 -0.42
C ASP A 320 1.56 -5.13 -0.47
N GLY A 321 0.48 -4.81 0.24
CA GLY A 321 -0.03 -3.45 0.35
C GLY A 321 -0.71 -2.88 -0.90
N VAL A 322 -1.02 -3.72 -1.89
CA VAL A 322 -1.79 -3.30 -3.09
C VAL A 322 -3.23 -2.98 -2.73
N ARG A 323 -3.61 -1.72 -2.95
CA ARG A 323 -4.95 -1.17 -2.81
C ARG A 323 -5.71 -1.13 -4.12
N TRP A 324 -5.03 -0.77 -5.21
CA TRP A 324 -5.62 -0.67 -6.55
C TRP A 324 -4.74 -1.35 -7.61
N TRP A 325 -5.37 -1.82 -8.67
CA TRP A 325 -4.68 -2.42 -9.81
C TRP A 325 -5.15 -1.77 -11.11
N GLN A 326 -4.20 -1.18 -11.85
CA GLN A 326 -4.41 -0.80 -13.26
C GLN A 326 -4.20 -2.04 -14.13
N PHE A 327 -5.30 -2.64 -14.58
CA PHE A 327 -5.28 -3.95 -15.23
C PHE A 327 -5.19 -3.88 -16.76
N THR A 328 -5.32 -2.68 -17.32
CA THR A 328 -5.15 -2.42 -18.75
C THR A 328 -4.93 -0.93 -19.00
N SER A 329 -4.23 -0.62 -20.10
CA SER A 329 -4.19 0.71 -20.71
C SER A 329 -5.14 0.87 -21.90
N VAL A 330 -5.96 -0.15 -22.17
CA VAL A 330 -6.88 -0.21 -23.32
C VAL A 330 -8.28 -0.62 -22.85
N GLY A 331 -8.81 0.11 -21.87
CA GLY A 331 -10.17 -0.08 -21.33
C GLY A 331 -11.29 0.15 -22.35
N VAL A 332 -11.01 0.93 -23.40
CA VAL A 332 -11.88 1.19 -24.56
C VAL A 332 -11.05 1.21 -25.84
N ALA A 333 -11.71 1.12 -26.99
CA ALA A 333 -11.04 1.26 -28.29
C ALA A 333 -10.32 2.63 -28.39
N GLY A 334 -9.04 2.60 -28.74
CA GLY A 334 -8.20 3.80 -28.81
C GLY A 334 -7.37 4.09 -27.55
N GLY A 335 -7.49 3.29 -26.50
CA GLY A 335 -6.67 3.40 -25.28
C GLY A 335 -7.35 4.20 -24.17
N LEU A 336 -7.38 3.63 -22.96
CA LEU A 336 -7.82 4.28 -21.73
C LEU A 336 -7.39 3.42 -20.54
N ASP A 337 -6.69 4.01 -19.59
CA ASP A 337 -6.26 3.31 -18.39
C ASP A 337 -7.47 2.96 -17.52
N LYS A 338 -7.56 1.68 -17.11
CA LYS A 338 -8.69 1.17 -16.32
C LYS A 338 -8.20 0.39 -15.11
N ASN A 339 -8.86 0.65 -13.99
CA ASN A 339 -8.42 0.24 -12.66
C ASN A 339 -9.54 -0.41 -11.89
N ILE A 340 -9.18 -1.39 -11.06
CA ILE A 340 -10.08 -2.03 -10.09
C ILE A 340 -9.61 -1.80 -8.66
N VAL A 341 -10.57 -1.56 -7.76
CA VAL A 341 -10.33 -1.43 -6.32
C VAL A 341 -10.28 -2.80 -5.66
N LEU A 342 -9.20 -3.09 -4.93
CA LEU A 342 -9.02 -4.37 -4.22
C LEU A 342 -9.39 -4.28 -2.74
N LEU A 343 -9.21 -3.09 -2.15
CA LEU A 343 -9.49 -2.82 -0.74
C LEU A 343 -10.50 -1.68 -0.64
N ALA A 344 -11.59 -1.93 0.08
CA ALA A 344 -12.58 -0.90 0.37
C ALA A 344 -12.01 0.18 1.31
N ASP A 345 -12.61 1.37 1.28
CA ASP A 345 -12.28 2.46 2.20
C ASP A 345 -12.79 2.20 3.63
N ASP A 346 -13.70 1.24 3.82
CA ASP A 346 -14.31 0.84 5.09
C ASP A 346 -14.03 -0.64 5.46
N SER A 347 -12.80 -0.95 5.87
CA SER A 347 -12.52 -2.01 6.87
C SER A 347 -13.04 -3.45 6.69
N SER A 348 -13.58 -3.87 5.54
CA SER A 348 -13.86 -5.29 5.31
C SER A 348 -12.55 -6.04 5.07
N LYS A 349 -12.08 -6.76 6.09
CA LYS A 349 -11.09 -7.84 5.93
C LYS A 349 -11.60 -8.77 4.83
N VAL A 350 -10.84 -8.90 3.74
CA VAL A 350 -11.04 -9.99 2.79
C VAL A 350 -9.68 -10.59 2.53
N ASP A 351 -9.52 -11.85 2.94
CA ASP A 351 -8.45 -12.71 2.48
C ASP A 351 -8.38 -12.64 0.96
N ILE A 352 -7.23 -12.23 0.43
CA ILE A 352 -6.91 -12.49 -0.97
C ILE A 352 -6.89 -14.01 -1.08
N PRO A 353 -7.68 -14.64 -1.97
CA PRO A 353 -7.55 -16.07 -2.20
C PRO A 353 -6.12 -16.33 -2.67
N LYS A 354 -5.27 -16.88 -1.78
CA LYS A 354 -4.18 -17.72 -2.25
C LYS A 354 -4.88 -18.90 -2.89
N ILE A 355 -4.86 -18.97 -4.22
CA ILE A 355 -5.15 -20.20 -4.91
C ILE A 355 -3.96 -21.12 -4.64
N ASP A 356 -3.96 -21.76 -3.48
CA ASP A 356 -3.12 -22.92 -3.22
C ASP A 356 -3.72 -24.07 -4.03
N LYS A 357 -3.24 -24.24 -5.26
CA LYS A 357 -3.44 -25.51 -5.96
C LYS A 357 -2.72 -26.59 -5.14
N PRO A 358 -3.31 -27.78 -4.94
CA PRO A 358 -2.55 -28.92 -4.45
C PRO A 358 -1.55 -29.33 -5.54
N GLN A 359 -0.32 -28.83 -5.44
CA GLN A 359 0.78 -29.27 -6.28
C GLN A 359 1.70 -30.11 -5.39
N SER A 360 1.83 -31.40 -5.69
CA SER A 360 2.85 -32.27 -5.08
C SER A 360 4.19 -31.54 -5.16
N GLN A 361 4.76 -31.15 -4.01
CA GLN A 361 6.01 -30.39 -3.96
C GLN A 361 7.14 -31.24 -4.56
N LEU A 362 7.50 -30.98 -5.82
CA LEU A 362 8.67 -31.56 -6.46
C LEU A 362 9.93 -31.00 -5.79
N THR A 363 10.76 -31.90 -5.25
CA THR A 363 12.05 -31.56 -4.64
C THR A 363 13.07 -31.15 -5.70
N PHE A 364 14.09 -30.37 -5.31
CA PHE A 364 15.09 -29.86 -6.25
C PHE A 364 15.76 -30.96 -7.08
N ASN A 365 16.14 -32.07 -6.45
CA ASN A 365 16.76 -33.20 -7.15
C ASN A 365 15.83 -33.82 -8.20
N GLN A 366 14.52 -33.90 -7.93
CA GLN A 366 13.55 -34.38 -8.92
C GLN A 366 13.47 -33.45 -10.14
N LYS A 367 13.64 -32.12 -9.95
CA LYS A 367 13.65 -31.17 -11.08
C LYS A 367 14.88 -31.32 -11.99
N LEU A 368 15.96 -31.91 -11.48
CA LEU A 368 17.20 -32.13 -12.25
C LEU A 368 17.16 -33.39 -13.11
N ASP A 369 16.29 -34.35 -12.83
CA ASP A 369 16.18 -35.57 -13.63
C ASP A 369 15.74 -35.24 -15.07
N THR A 370 16.45 -35.78 -16.06
CA THR A 370 16.35 -35.39 -17.49
C THR A 370 14.96 -35.59 -18.11
N ASN A 371 14.11 -36.41 -17.49
CA ASN A 371 12.75 -36.69 -17.95
C ASN A 371 11.65 -36.16 -17.02
N THR A 372 12.01 -35.41 -15.97
CA THR A 372 11.01 -34.77 -15.13
C THR A 372 10.29 -33.71 -15.94
N LYS A 373 8.98 -33.90 -16.09
CA LYS A 373 8.11 -32.89 -16.68
C LYS A 373 7.96 -31.73 -15.69
N LEU A 374 8.31 -30.53 -16.14
CA LEU A 374 8.01 -29.28 -15.44
C LEU A 374 7.17 -28.44 -16.39
N ASP A 375 5.92 -28.16 -15.99
CA ASP A 375 5.05 -27.28 -16.77
C ASP A 375 5.67 -25.87 -16.85
N ASN A 376 5.36 -25.13 -17.90
CA ASN A 376 5.92 -23.79 -18.07
C ASN A 376 5.56 -22.88 -16.89
N SER A 377 6.57 -22.28 -16.27
CA SER A 377 6.45 -21.40 -15.12
C SER A 377 6.85 -19.98 -15.48
N ASN A 378 6.25 -18.99 -14.83
CA ASN A 378 6.64 -17.57 -14.99
C ASN A 378 7.90 -17.20 -14.18
N VAL A 379 8.35 -18.07 -13.29
CA VAL A 379 9.62 -17.97 -12.54
C VAL A 379 10.50 -19.18 -12.83
N PRO A 380 11.84 -19.05 -12.86
CA PRO A 380 12.69 -20.19 -13.16
C PRO A 380 12.66 -21.21 -12.02
N TYR A 381 12.64 -22.49 -12.36
CA TYR A 381 12.72 -23.58 -11.40
C TYR A 381 14.10 -23.72 -10.77
N TYR A 382 15.14 -23.45 -11.56
CA TYR A 382 16.56 -23.46 -11.18
C TYR A 382 17.38 -22.73 -12.25
N GLU A 383 18.63 -22.44 -11.92
CA GLU A 383 19.64 -21.98 -12.88
C GLU A 383 20.66 -23.09 -13.11
N ALA A 384 21.15 -23.25 -14.34
CA ALA A 384 22.11 -24.27 -14.72
C ALA A 384 23.16 -23.74 -15.69
N THR A 385 24.31 -24.40 -15.75
CA THR A 385 25.39 -24.13 -16.69
C THR A 385 25.28 -25.06 -17.89
N LEU A 386 25.28 -24.47 -19.08
CA LEU A 386 25.35 -25.17 -20.35
C LEU A 386 26.74 -25.79 -20.55
N ARG A 387 26.82 -27.10 -20.82
CA ARG A 387 28.10 -27.84 -20.91
C ARG A 387 28.81 -27.78 -22.26
N THR A 388 28.10 -27.42 -23.32
CA THR A 388 28.61 -27.38 -24.69
C THR A 388 28.17 -26.10 -25.37
N ASP A 389 28.89 -25.70 -26.41
CA ASP A 389 28.39 -24.71 -27.36
C ASP A 389 27.11 -25.26 -27.99
N TYR A 390 26.04 -24.45 -28.03
CA TYR A 390 24.71 -24.92 -28.39
C TYR A 390 23.95 -23.84 -29.17
N TYR A 391 23.33 -24.22 -30.29
CA TYR A 391 22.33 -23.39 -30.95
C TYR A 391 20.97 -23.72 -30.36
N VAL A 392 20.35 -22.77 -29.68
CA VAL A 392 19.04 -23.01 -29.06
C VAL A 392 17.98 -23.18 -30.12
N GLU A 393 17.10 -24.13 -29.88
CA GLU A 393 16.03 -24.53 -30.77
C GLU A 393 14.80 -23.65 -30.56
N SER A 394 14.12 -23.28 -31.64
CA SER A 394 12.84 -22.56 -31.59
C SER A 394 11.69 -23.36 -30.95
N LYS A 395 11.81 -24.69 -30.89
CA LYS A 395 10.82 -25.62 -30.32
C LYS A 395 11.54 -26.79 -29.62
N PRO A 396 10.88 -27.54 -28.71
CA PRO A 396 11.51 -28.68 -28.01
C PRO A 396 11.62 -29.93 -28.90
N ASN A 397 12.34 -29.83 -30.02
CA ASN A 397 12.68 -30.93 -30.90
C ASN A 397 13.92 -30.59 -31.75
N ALA A 398 14.74 -31.59 -32.05
CA ALA A 398 16.02 -31.43 -32.75
C ALA A 398 15.90 -31.14 -34.27
N SER A 399 14.69 -30.93 -34.78
CA SER A 399 14.44 -30.59 -36.19
C SER A 399 13.85 -29.19 -36.33
N SER A 400 13.86 -28.41 -35.24
CA SER A 400 13.35 -27.05 -35.25
C SER A 400 14.37 -26.08 -35.87
N ALA A 401 13.97 -24.83 -36.06
CA ALA A 401 14.92 -23.83 -36.49
C ALA A 401 15.84 -23.43 -35.33
N ASP A 402 17.15 -23.45 -35.58
CA ASP A 402 18.15 -22.82 -34.74
C ASP A 402 17.85 -21.32 -34.60
N LYS A 403 18.00 -20.79 -33.38
CA LYS A 403 17.78 -19.37 -33.09
C LYS A 403 19.09 -18.67 -32.74
N GLU A 404 19.60 -18.93 -31.55
CA GLU A 404 20.70 -18.17 -30.96
C GLU A 404 21.82 -19.13 -30.53
N PHE A 405 23.06 -18.73 -30.79
CA PHE A 405 24.23 -19.45 -30.30
C PHE A 405 24.52 -19.09 -28.85
N ILE A 406 24.55 -20.08 -27.96
CA ILE A 406 24.97 -19.94 -26.57
C ILE A 406 26.25 -20.75 -26.34
N LYS A 407 27.27 -20.08 -25.80
CA LYS A 407 28.58 -20.69 -25.55
C LYS A 407 28.55 -21.62 -24.32
N ALA A 408 29.33 -22.69 -24.35
CA ALA A 408 29.61 -23.53 -23.19
C ALA A 408 30.07 -22.68 -21.99
N GLY A 409 29.61 -23.05 -20.80
CA GLY A 409 29.84 -22.30 -19.56
C GLY A 409 28.81 -21.21 -19.28
N THR A 410 27.95 -20.85 -20.22
CA THR A 410 26.89 -19.86 -19.99
C THR A 410 25.87 -20.38 -18.98
N ARG A 411 25.48 -19.53 -18.03
CA ARG A 411 24.40 -19.82 -17.09
C ARG A 411 23.05 -19.41 -17.65
N VAL A 412 22.09 -20.33 -17.55
CA VAL A 412 20.75 -20.20 -18.10
C VAL A 412 19.71 -20.55 -17.04
N ARG A 413 18.55 -19.91 -17.11
CA ARG A 413 17.41 -20.10 -16.21
C ARG A 413 16.42 -21.07 -16.81
N VAL A 414 16.00 -22.14 -16.12
CA VAL A 414 15.07 -23.15 -16.67
C VAL A 414 13.64 -22.86 -16.23
N TYR A 415 12.72 -22.71 -17.18
CA TYR A 415 11.32 -22.34 -16.95
C TYR A 415 10.32 -23.46 -17.27
N GLU A 416 10.70 -24.43 -18.10
CA GLU A 416 9.87 -25.55 -18.52
C GLU A 416 10.76 -26.74 -18.84
N LYS A 417 10.27 -27.97 -18.57
CA LYS A 417 10.89 -29.22 -19.02
C LYS A 417 9.84 -30.09 -19.70
N VAL A 418 10.08 -30.46 -20.95
CA VAL A 418 9.19 -31.33 -21.71
C VAL A 418 10.00 -32.26 -22.61
N ASN A 419 9.78 -33.58 -22.48
CA ASN A 419 10.36 -34.61 -23.35
C ASN A 419 11.90 -34.52 -23.52
N GLY A 420 12.63 -34.21 -22.46
CA GLY A 420 14.10 -34.07 -22.49
C GLY A 420 14.60 -32.71 -22.97
N TRP A 421 13.72 -31.72 -23.14
CA TRP A 421 14.05 -30.35 -23.51
C TRP A 421 13.73 -29.38 -22.37
N SER A 422 14.55 -28.34 -22.26
CA SER A 422 14.41 -27.28 -21.28
C SER A 422 14.22 -25.94 -21.96
N ARG A 423 13.15 -25.21 -21.61
CA ARG A 423 12.95 -23.82 -22.03
C ARG A 423 13.79 -22.93 -21.13
N ILE A 424 14.62 -22.08 -21.74
CA ILE A 424 15.62 -21.32 -21.00
C ILE A 424 15.49 -19.81 -21.13
N ASN A 425 16.08 -19.09 -20.18
CA ASN A 425 16.25 -17.64 -20.10
C ASN A 425 14.98 -16.79 -19.88
N ALA A 426 13.81 -17.19 -20.40
CA ALA A 426 12.51 -16.59 -20.08
C ALA A 426 11.35 -17.58 -20.24
N SER A 427 10.22 -17.35 -19.55
CA SER A 427 9.05 -18.24 -19.58
C SER A 427 8.37 -18.32 -20.95
N GLN A 428 8.46 -17.27 -21.77
CA GLN A 428 7.90 -17.23 -23.12
C GLN A 428 8.98 -17.25 -24.21
N SER A 429 10.21 -17.63 -23.87
CA SER A 429 11.25 -17.73 -24.90
C SER A 429 10.96 -18.88 -25.86
N ASP A 430 11.34 -18.70 -27.12
CA ASP A 430 11.56 -19.77 -28.10
C ASP A 430 13.01 -20.26 -28.01
N GLN A 431 13.54 -20.43 -26.80
CA GLN A 431 14.91 -20.90 -26.59
C GLN A 431 14.87 -22.22 -25.86
N TRP A 432 15.07 -23.29 -26.62
CA TRP A 432 15.04 -24.65 -26.13
C TRP A 432 16.41 -25.31 -26.26
N VAL A 433 16.79 -26.03 -25.22
CA VAL A 433 18.03 -26.82 -25.19
C VAL A 433 17.71 -28.23 -24.72
N GLU A 434 18.39 -29.24 -25.26
CA GLU A 434 18.31 -30.58 -24.68
C GLU A 434 18.81 -30.54 -23.23
N ASP A 435 17.96 -30.97 -22.29
CA ASP A 435 18.18 -30.83 -20.86
C ASP A 435 19.45 -31.54 -20.38
N LYS A 436 19.88 -32.59 -21.09
CA LYS A 436 21.12 -33.34 -20.82
C LYS A 436 22.39 -32.48 -20.89
N TYR A 437 22.34 -31.33 -21.55
CA TYR A 437 23.46 -30.39 -21.63
C TYR A 437 23.49 -29.36 -20.50
N LEU A 438 22.49 -29.36 -19.61
CA LEU A 438 22.43 -28.50 -18.43
C LEU A 438 23.05 -29.20 -17.22
N SER A 439 23.80 -28.45 -16.43
CA SER A 439 24.48 -28.99 -15.24
C SER A 439 24.82 -27.94 -14.21
N ASN A 440 25.47 -28.32 -13.10
CA ASN A 440 25.82 -27.41 -12.01
C ASN A 440 24.60 -26.59 -11.57
N ALA A 441 23.46 -27.28 -11.46
CA ALA A 441 22.20 -26.62 -11.19
C ALA A 441 22.17 -26.09 -9.77
N THR A 442 21.63 -24.89 -9.60
CA THR A 442 21.46 -24.21 -8.32
C THR A 442 20.01 -23.75 -8.19
N GLN A 443 19.45 -23.89 -6.99
CA GLN A 443 18.13 -23.35 -6.69
C GLN A 443 18.16 -21.82 -6.79
N VAL A 444 17.10 -21.24 -7.36
CA VAL A 444 16.92 -19.79 -7.46
C VAL A 444 16.18 -19.26 -6.25
#